data_AF-A0A935CNE3-F1
#
_entry.id   AF-A0A935CNE3-F1
#
_cell.length_a   1.000
_cell.length_b   1.000
_cell.length_c   1.000
_cell.angle_alpha   90.00
_cell.angle_beta   90.00
_cell.angle_gamma   90.00
#
_symmetry.space_group_name_H-M   'P 1'
#
loop_
_entity.id
_entity.type
_entity.pdbx_description
1 polymer ?
#
loop_
_entity_poly.entity_id
_entity_poly.type
_entity_poly.pdbx_seq_one_letter_code
_entity_poly.pdbx_strand_id
1 'polypeptide(L)'
;MVDKNATAEPFLALLRQLAPGPLPAELVQRIERWARPPEKAQVGHVTLLRVGTAEAAIQLLADRSLRGALKPLPGADSTWLVVKEDTLSRVRARLAEWEVIVSEGVWD
;
A
#
# COMPACT_ATOMS: atom_id res chain seq x y z
N MET A 1 -19.05 18.33 -16.85
CA MET A 1 -19.03 17.67 -15.54
C MET A 1 -18.84 16.18 -15.81
N VAL A 2 -17.64 15.62 -15.56
CA VAL A 2 -17.36 14.19 -15.82
C VAL A 2 -17.93 13.39 -14.66
N ASP A 3 -18.91 12.53 -14.93
CA ASP A 3 -19.47 11.63 -13.93
C ASP A 3 -18.43 10.58 -13.54
N LYS A 4 -17.99 10.62 -12.28
CA LYS A 4 -16.94 9.75 -11.74
C LYS A 4 -17.40 8.30 -11.56
N ASN A 5 -18.69 8.02 -11.75
CA ASN A 5 -19.30 6.69 -11.66
C ASN A 5 -19.79 6.17 -13.03
N ALA A 6 -19.44 6.85 -14.14
CA ALA A 6 -19.84 6.42 -15.46
C ALA A 6 -19.22 5.06 -15.81
N THR A 7 -20.06 4.04 -15.96
CA THR A 7 -19.65 2.70 -16.43
C THR A 7 -19.66 2.66 -17.96
N ALA A 8 -18.97 1.69 -18.56
CA ALA A 8 -18.90 1.54 -20.03
C ALA A 8 -20.25 1.14 -20.65
N GLU A 9 -21.10 0.45 -19.88
CA GLU A 9 -22.26 -0.26 -20.41
C GLU A 9 -23.30 0.65 -21.10
N PRO A 10 -23.67 1.83 -20.56
CA PRO A 10 -24.60 2.73 -21.25
C PRO A 10 -24.09 3.21 -22.61
N PHE A 11 -22.78 3.45 -22.73
CA PHE A 11 -22.16 3.89 -23.98
C PHE A 11 -22.07 2.74 -25.00
N LEU A 12 -21.70 1.54 -24.54
CA LEU A 12 -21.68 0.33 -25.38
C LEU A 12 -23.08 -0.06 -25.85
N ALA A 13 -24.10 0.08 -24.99
CA ALA A 13 -25.49 -0.16 -25.34
C ALA A 13 -25.99 0.79 -26.43
N LEU A 14 -25.68 2.09 -26.33
CA LEU A 14 -26.02 3.08 -27.35
C LEU A 14 -25.33 2.76 -28.70
N LEU A 15 -24.04 2.42 -28.66
CA LEU A 15 -23.28 2.09 -29.86
C LEU A 15 -23.79 0.83 -30.55
N ARG A 16 -24.21 -0.19 -29.79
CA ARG A 16 -24.85 -1.41 -30.33
C ARG A 16 -26.19 -1.13 -31.01
N GLN A 17 -26.94 -0.11 -30.57
CA GLN A 17 -28.21 0.28 -31.21
C GLN A 17 -28.01 1.04 -32.53
N LEU A 18 -26.92 1.81 -32.63
CA LEU A 18 -26.63 2.65 -33.80
C LEU A 18 -25.82 1.92 -34.87
N ALA A 19 -25.09 0.86 -34.51
CA ALA A 19 -24.28 0.10 -35.44
C ALA A 19 -25.11 -0.99 -36.16
N PRO A 20 -24.97 -1.16 -37.48
CA PRO A 20 -25.65 -2.22 -38.24
C PRO A 20 -25.04 -3.62 -38.04
N GLY A 21 -24.26 -3.83 -36.99
CA GLY A 21 -23.53 -5.07 -36.73
C GLY A 21 -22.79 -5.07 -35.39
N PRO A 22 -22.10 -6.17 -35.04
CA PRO A 22 -21.37 -6.26 -33.78
C PRO A 22 -20.27 -5.21 -33.70
N LEU A 23 -20.09 -4.62 -32.51
CA LEU A 23 -19.00 -3.68 -32.27
C LEU A 23 -17.64 -4.38 -32.34
N PRO A 24 -16.62 -3.77 -32.98
CA PRO A 24 -15.26 -4.30 -32.96
C PRO A 24 -14.73 -4.46 -31.52
N ALA A 25 -14.07 -5.57 -31.23
CA ALA A 25 -13.58 -5.88 -29.88
C ALA A 25 -12.61 -4.81 -29.34
N GLU A 26 -11.77 -4.24 -30.20
CA GLU A 26 -10.82 -3.18 -29.85
C GLU A 26 -11.52 -1.90 -29.37
N LEU A 27 -12.67 -1.56 -29.98
CA LEU A 27 -13.46 -0.41 -29.58
C LEU A 27 -14.09 -0.63 -28.20
N VAL A 28 -14.63 -1.83 -27.97
CA VAL A 28 -15.20 -2.24 -26.67
C VAL A 28 -14.16 -2.11 -25.57
N GLN A 29 -12.97 -2.70 -25.76
CA GLN A 29 -11.87 -2.63 -24.80
C GLN A 29 -11.43 -1.20 -24.51
N ARG A 30 -11.46 -0.30 -25.51
CA ARG A 30 -11.06 1.09 -25.34
C ARG A 30 -12.06 1.87 -24.49
N ILE A 31 -13.36 1.65 -24.73
CA ILE A 31 -14.44 2.27 -23.96
C ILE A 31 -14.43 1.75 -22.53
N GLU A 32 -14.23 0.45 -22.32
CA GLU A 32 -14.07 -0.15 -20.99
C GLU A 32 -12.87 0.44 -20.23
N ARG A 33 -11.73 0.63 -20.92
CA ARG A 33 -10.53 1.22 -20.32
C ARG A 33 -10.74 2.68 -19.91
N TRP A 34 -11.49 3.46 -20.69
CA TRP A 34 -11.82 4.85 -20.36
C TRP A 34 -12.84 4.98 -19.24
N ALA A 35 -13.78 4.03 -19.14
CA ALA A 35 -14.75 3.98 -18.06
C ALA A 35 -14.16 3.43 -16.75
N ARG A 36 -12.97 2.82 -16.78
CA ARG A 36 -12.30 2.35 -15.58
C ARG A 36 -11.93 3.56 -14.72
N PRO A 37 -12.38 3.64 -13.46
CA PRO A 37 -11.95 4.71 -12.58
C PRO A 37 -10.41 4.69 -12.49
N PRO A 38 -9.75 5.86 -12.46
CA PRO A 38 -8.30 5.91 -12.30
C PRO A 38 -7.91 5.14 -11.04
N GLU A 39 -6.94 4.24 -11.18
CA GLU A 39 -6.40 3.49 -10.05
C GLU A 39 -5.88 4.51 -9.03
N LYS A 40 -6.38 4.41 -7.79
CA LYS A 40 -5.94 5.31 -6.72
C LYS A 40 -4.61 4.80 -6.20
N ALA A 41 -3.53 5.48 -6.57
CA ALA A 41 -2.24 5.35 -5.91
C ALA A 41 -2.14 6.34 -4.75
N GLN A 42 -1.53 5.93 -3.64
CA GLN A 42 -1.13 6.82 -2.56
C GLN A 42 0.37 6.69 -2.35
N VAL A 43 1.05 7.82 -2.18
CA VAL A 43 2.46 7.88 -1.78
C VAL A 43 2.48 8.38 -0.34
N GLY A 44 3.26 7.73 0.51
CA GLY A 44 3.45 8.11 1.90
C GLY A 44 4.88 7.79 2.33
N HIS A 45 5.30 8.42 3.43
CA HIS A 45 6.58 8.13 4.05
C HIS A 45 6.39 6.97 5.04
N VAL A 46 7.33 6.04 5.06
CA VAL A 46 7.36 4.97 6.05
C VAL A 46 8.76 4.92 6.65
N THR A 47 8.82 4.66 7.96
CA THR A 47 10.11 4.37 8.60
C THR A 47 10.28 2.87 8.66
N LEU A 48 11.41 2.38 8.17
CA LEU A 48 11.79 0.97 8.26
C LEU A 48 12.73 0.78 9.45
N LEU A 49 12.49 -0.30 10.20
CA LEU A 49 13.33 -0.75 11.30
C LEU A 49 13.86 -2.13 10.94
N ARG A 50 15.18 -2.25 10.83
CA ARG A 50 15.85 -3.55 10.75
C ARG A 50 16.38 -3.91 12.13
N VAL A 51 16.10 -5.12 12.58
CA VAL A 51 16.66 -5.67 13.81
C VAL A 51 17.75 -6.70 13.49
N GLY A 52 18.60 -7.00 14.47
CA GLY A 52 19.71 -7.93 14.27
C GLY A 52 19.29 -9.38 14.04
N THR A 53 18.15 -9.81 14.59
CA THR A 53 17.67 -11.19 14.54
C THR A 53 16.15 -11.29 14.42
N ALA A 54 15.66 -12.44 13.95
CA ALA A 54 14.22 -12.71 13.85
C ALA A 54 13.55 -12.78 15.23
N GLU A 55 14.26 -13.29 16.24
CA GLU A 55 13.79 -13.37 17.62
C GLU A 55 13.55 -11.96 18.20
N ALA A 56 14.44 -11.02 17.93
CA ALA A 56 14.26 -9.63 18.34
C ALA A 56 13.02 -9.00 17.68
N ALA A 57 12.76 -9.31 16.41
CA ALA A 57 11.55 -8.84 15.72
C ALA A 57 10.28 -9.41 16.37
N ILE A 58 10.28 -10.70 16.71
CA ILE A 58 9.17 -11.37 17.40
C ILE A 58 8.92 -10.73 18.77
N GLN A 59 9.98 -10.47 19.55
CA GLN A 59 9.86 -9.81 20.86
C GLN A 59 9.27 -8.41 20.75
N LEU A 60 9.72 -7.60 19.78
CA LEU A 60 9.17 -6.26 19.55
C LEU A 60 7.71 -6.29 19.12
N LEU A 61 7.32 -7.24 18.27
CA LEU A 61 5.94 -7.43 17.84
C LEU A 61 5.04 -7.93 18.99
N ALA A 62 5.60 -8.69 19.92
CA ALA A 62 4.90 -9.16 21.12
C ALA A 62 4.78 -8.09 22.22
N ASP A 63 5.58 -7.02 22.16
CA ASP A 63 5.55 -5.96 23.16
C ASP A 63 4.21 -5.20 23.12
N ARG A 64 3.47 -5.29 24.23
CA ARG A 64 2.15 -4.65 24.38
C ARG A 64 2.20 -3.14 24.23
N SER A 65 3.29 -2.49 24.64
CA SER A 65 3.48 -1.03 24.49
C SER A 65 3.63 -0.61 23.03
N LEU A 66 4.09 -1.52 22.17
CA LEU A 66 4.30 -1.29 20.74
C LEU A 66 3.16 -1.82 19.86
N ARG A 67 2.09 -2.33 20.46
CA ARG A 67 0.94 -2.86 19.73
C ARG A 67 0.41 -1.83 18.72
N GLY A 68 0.35 -2.23 17.46
CA GLY A 68 -0.11 -1.39 16.34
C GLY A 68 0.90 -0.34 15.84
N ALA A 69 2.06 -0.18 16.47
CA ALA A 69 3.15 0.68 15.96
C ALA A 69 4.03 -0.04 14.94
N LEU A 70 4.21 -1.35 15.10
CA LEU A 70 5.09 -2.16 14.26
C LEU A 70 4.29 -3.20 13.47
N LYS A 71 4.73 -3.46 12.25
CA LYS A 71 4.26 -4.57 11.41
C LYS A 71 5.42 -5.18 10.65
N PRO A 72 5.39 -6.48 10.32
CA PRO A 72 6.34 -7.06 9.38
C PRO A 72 6.31 -6.34 8.03
N LEU A 73 7.48 -6.16 7.40
CA LEU A 73 7.56 -5.66 6.04
C LEU A 73 7.18 -6.78 5.04
N PRO A 74 6.13 -6.63 4.22
CA PRO A 74 5.72 -7.69 3.30
C PRO A 74 6.79 -8.00 2.26
N GLY A 75 7.13 -9.27 2.08
CA GLY A 75 8.11 -9.72 1.08
C GLY A 75 9.58 -9.54 1.47
N ALA A 76 9.86 -9.00 2.66
CA ALA A 76 11.22 -8.94 3.23
C ALA A 76 11.49 -10.11 4.19
N ASP A 77 12.75 -10.24 4.61
CA ASP A 77 13.11 -11.19 5.67
C ASP A 77 12.48 -10.79 7.02
N SER A 78 12.44 -11.74 7.97
CA SER A 78 11.77 -11.58 9.27
C SER A 78 12.44 -10.56 10.21
N THR A 79 13.55 -9.94 9.80
CA THR A 79 14.23 -8.89 10.58
C THR A 79 13.73 -7.48 10.26
N TRP A 80 12.86 -7.34 9.26
CA TRP A 80 12.35 -6.05 8.83
C TRP A 80 10.96 -5.75 9.33
N LEU A 81 10.83 -4.59 9.97
CA LEU A 81 9.59 -4.06 10.49
C LEU A 81 9.32 -2.68 9.87
N VAL A 82 8.05 -2.42 9.58
CA VAL A 82 7.52 -1.11 9.25
C VAL A 82 7.05 -0.45 10.53
N VAL A 83 7.52 0.77 10.76
CA VAL A 83 7.07 1.64 11.85
C VAL A 83 6.01 2.58 11.32
N LYS A 84 4.85 2.65 11.98
CA LYS A 84 3.83 3.64 11.67
C LYS A 84 4.36 5.04 12.05
N GLU A 85 4.25 6.00 11.12
CA GLU A 85 4.79 7.36 11.25
C GLU A 85 4.50 8.02 12.61
N ASP A 86 3.22 8.03 13.02
CA ASP A 86 2.78 8.63 14.30
C ASP A 86 3.33 7.96 15.57
N THR A 87 4.01 6.83 15.43
CA THR A 87 4.45 6.00 16.55
C THR A 87 5.97 5.89 16.67
N LEU A 88 6.73 6.54 15.79
CA LEU A 88 8.19 6.45 15.75
C LEU A 88 8.83 6.83 17.08
N SER A 89 8.41 7.94 17.70
CA SER A 89 8.94 8.39 18.99
C SER A 89 8.74 7.36 20.10
N ARG A 90 7.59 6.66 20.09
CA ARG A 90 7.29 5.59 21.05
C ARG A 90 8.17 4.36 20.83
N VAL A 91 8.39 3.97 19.57
CA VAL A 91 9.28 2.87 19.22
C VAL A 91 10.72 3.19 19.65
N ARG A 92 11.21 4.40 19.39
CA ARG A 92 12.56 4.84 19.80
C ARG A 92 12.73 4.82 21.32
N ALA A 93 11.76 5.35 22.06
CA ALA A 93 11.79 5.32 23.53
C ALA A 93 11.88 3.88 24.04
N ARG A 94 11.09 2.97 23.46
CA ARG A 94 11.10 1.56 23.88
C ARG A 94 12.38 0.83 23.51
N LEU A 95 12.96 1.11 22.35
CA LEU A 95 14.27 0.55 21.96
C LEU A 95 15.39 1.04 22.90
N ALA A 96 15.33 2.30 23.33
CA ALA A 96 16.29 2.85 24.29
C ALA A 96 16.17 2.17 25.67
N GLU A 97 14.96 1.86 26.13
CA GLU A 97 14.74 1.09 27.37
C GLU A 97 15.29 -0.34 27.29
N TRP A 98 15.45 -0.89 26.09
CA TRP A 98 16.06 -2.20 25.85
C TRP A 98 17.57 -2.13 25.63
N GLU A 99 18.17 -0.95 25.84
CA GLU A 99 19.60 -0.69 25.60
C GLU A 99 20.03 -1.00 24.15
N VAL A 100 19.08 -0.95 23.20
CA VAL A 100 19.35 -1.20 21.79
C VAL A 100 19.97 0.05 21.18
N ILE A 101 21.17 -0.10 20.60
CA ILE A 101 21.83 0.97 19.85
C ILE A 101 21.09 1.15 18.52
N VAL A 102 20.35 2.25 18.39
CA VAL A 102 19.67 2.63 17.15
C VAL A 102 20.63 3.45 16.30
N SER A 103 21.01 2.90 15.14
CA SER A 103 21.73 3.66 14.12
C SER A 103 20.75 4.17 13.07
N GLU A 104 20.77 5.47 12.80
CA GLU A 104 20.03 6.07 11.70
C GLU A 104 20.91 6.13 10.45
N GLY A 105 20.41 5.68 9.31
CA GLY A 105 21.17 5.65 8.07
C GLY A 105 20.27 5.72 6.84
N VAL A 106 20.84 6.26 5.76
CA VAL A 106 20.29 6.09 4.41
C VAL A 106 20.76 4.72 3.92
N TRP A 107 19.87 3.96 3.31
CA TRP A 107 20.23 2.70 2.67
C TRP A 107 21.02 3.02 1.40
N ASP A 108 22.32 2.72 1.38
CA ASP A 108 23.17 2.71 0.18
C ASP A 108 22.93 1.42 -0.64
#